data_AF-A0A383EXA0-F1
#
_entry.id   AF-A0A383EXA0-F1
#
_cell.length_a   1.000
_cell.length_b   1.000
_cell.length_c   1.000
_cell.angle_alpha   90.00
_cell.angle_beta   90.00
_cell.angle_gamma   90.00
#
_symmetry.space_group_name_H-M   'P 1'
#
loop_
_entity.id
_entity.type
_entity.pdbx_description
1 polymer ?
#
loop_
_entity_poly.entity_id
_entity_poly.type
_entity_poly.pdbx_seq_one_letter_code
_entity_poly.pdbx_strand_id
1 'polypeptide(L)'
;MNYSFEYIDIILLAMVAGFIFLRLRRILGRRTGREESFGSQFGKELTKKKTQKDEAKDGLDKFDDDAKDQFIEGAKIAYEKIIVAFAKGEKNILKPLLGKKIYKNFSDEIDKRNKENLKSEL
;
A
#
# COMPACT_ATOMS: atom_id res chain seq x y z
N MET A 1 -24.89 41.89 39.68
CA MET A 1 -23.50 41.66 39.22
C MET A 1 -23.31 40.17 38.95
N ASN A 2 -23.62 39.73 37.73
CA ASN A 2 -23.80 38.33 37.35
C ASN A 2 -22.50 37.71 36.79
N TYR A 3 -21.37 37.98 37.45
CA TYR A 3 -20.05 37.58 36.95
C TYR A 3 -19.85 36.06 36.95
N SER A 4 -20.57 35.31 37.79
CA SER A 4 -20.44 33.86 37.90
C SER A 4 -20.80 33.11 36.61
N PHE A 5 -21.77 33.58 35.83
CA PHE A 5 -22.18 32.92 34.59
C PHE A 5 -21.18 33.12 33.45
N GLU A 6 -20.53 34.28 33.40
CA GLU A 6 -19.52 34.59 32.38
C GLU A 6 -18.26 33.74 32.55
N TYR A 7 -17.86 33.45 33.79
CA TYR A 7 -16.77 32.51 34.07
C TYR A 7 -17.13 31.07 33.69
N ILE A 8 -18.38 30.65 33.90
CA ILE A 8 -18.83 29.30 33.54
C ILE A 8 -18.72 29.09 32.03
N ASP A 9 -19.14 30.06 31.22
CA ASP A 9 -19.06 29.97 29.76
C ASP A 9 -17.61 29.92 29.26
N ILE A 10 -16.72 30.73 29.84
CA ILE A 10 -15.29 30.71 29.51
C ILE A 10 -14.66 29.35 29.84
N ILE A 11 -14.99 28.78 31.00
CA ILE A 11 -14.50 27.46 31.42
C ILE A 11 -15.04 26.35 30.51
N LEU A 12 -16.33 26.41 30.14
CA LEU A 12 -16.97 25.44 29.26
C LEU A 12 -16.36 25.49 27.86
N LEU A 13 -16.16 26.70 27.31
CA LEU A 13 -15.51 26.90 26.01
C LEU A 13 -14.06 26.37 26.04
N ALA A 14 -13.32 26.63 27.12
CA ALA A 14 -11.95 26.12 27.29
C ALA A 14 -11.90 24.58 27.32
N MET A 15 -12.85 23.92 27.99
CA MET A 15 -12.96 22.45 27.98
C MET A 15 -13.20 21.91 26.56
N VAL A 16 -14.14 22.49 25.81
CA VAL A 16 -14.48 22.06 24.45
C VAL A 16 -13.31 22.30 23.49
N ALA A 17 -12.68 23.48 23.56
CA ALA A 17 -11.53 23.83 22.74
C ALA A 17 -10.32 22.91 23.02
N GLY A 18 -10.03 22.64 24.30
CA GLY A 18 -8.99 21.70 24.72
C GLY A 18 -9.26 20.28 24.21
N PHE A 19 -10.51 19.81 24.30
CA PHE A 19 -10.91 18.51 23.78
C PHE A 19 -10.72 18.41 22.26
N ILE A 20 -11.18 19.40 21.49
CA ILE A 20 -11.01 19.43 20.03
C ILE A 20 -9.51 19.45 19.67
N PHE A 21 -8.70 20.26 20.36
CA PHE A 21 -7.26 20.32 20.12
C PHE A 21 -6.56 18.97 20.37
N LEU A 22 -6.86 18.31 21.50
CA LEU A 22 -6.34 16.98 21.81
C LEU A 22 -6.83 15.92 20.81
N ARG A 23 -8.09 16.01 20.38
CA ARG A 23 -8.69 15.10 19.40
C ARG A 23 -8.05 15.25 18.03
N LEU A 24 -7.82 16.47 17.55
CA LEU A 24 -7.13 16.75 16.29
C LEU A 24 -5.67 16.25 16.33
N ARG A 25 -4.96 16.51 17.44
CA ARG A 25 -3.60 15.99 17.63
C ARG A 25 -3.55 14.45 17.61
N ARG A 26 -4.60 13.78 18.10
CA ARG A 26 -4.73 12.31 18.07
C ARG A 26 -5.13 11.78 16.69
N ILE A 27 -5.99 12.47 15.95
CA ILE A 27 -6.44 12.07 14.61
C ILE A 27 -5.35 12.24 13.55
N LEU A 28 -4.55 13.32 13.63
CA LEU A 28 -3.41 13.52 12.71
C LEU A 28 -2.16 12.70 13.13
N GLY A 29 -2.20 12.09 14.31
CA GLY A 29 -1.10 11.41 14.99
C GLY A 29 -0.91 9.95 14.55
N ARG A 30 -0.51 9.77 13.29
CA ARG A 30 0.54 8.85 12.83
C ARG A 30 0.50 8.88 11.32
N ARG A 31 1.35 9.72 10.74
CA ARG A 31 1.90 9.46 9.41
C ARG A 31 2.17 7.97 9.29
N THR A 32 1.67 7.41 8.22
CA THR A 32 2.00 6.12 7.64
C THR A 32 3.50 6.09 7.30
N GLY A 33 4.34 6.11 8.32
CA GLY A 33 5.80 5.98 8.22
C GLY A 33 6.17 4.50 8.20
N ARG A 34 5.66 3.77 7.20
CA ARG A 34 6.16 2.44 6.85
C ARG A 34 5.87 2.15 5.39
N GLU A 35 6.45 2.97 4.51
CA GLU A 35 6.93 2.43 3.25
C GLU A 35 8.29 1.77 3.55
N GLU A 36 8.25 0.61 4.22
CA GLU A 36 9.29 -0.36 3.93
C GLU A 36 9.06 -0.74 2.46
N SER A 37 9.89 -0.18 1.59
CA SER A 37 10.00 -0.64 0.22
C SER A 37 10.46 -2.10 0.26
N PHE A 38 9.51 -3.02 0.41
CA PHE A 38 9.70 -4.45 0.20
C PHE A 38 10.20 -4.74 -1.22
N GLY A 39 10.01 -3.79 -2.15
CA GLY A 39 10.66 -3.78 -3.46
C GLY A 39 12.19 -3.77 -3.40
N SER A 40 12.79 -3.20 -2.35
CA SER A 40 14.25 -3.18 -2.15
C SER A 40 14.79 -4.54 -1.68
N GLN A 41 14.00 -5.37 -0.99
CA GLN A 41 14.41 -6.73 -0.61
C GLN A 41 14.13 -7.74 -1.72
N PHE A 42 12.93 -7.70 -2.32
CA PHE A 42 12.56 -8.59 -3.44
C PHE A 42 13.46 -8.37 -4.66
N GLY A 43 13.81 -7.10 -4.96
CA GLY A 43 14.73 -6.77 -6.04
C GLY A 43 16.18 -7.20 -5.77
N LYS A 44 16.62 -7.23 -4.50
CA LYS A 44 17.98 -7.65 -4.13
C LYS A 44 18.16 -9.17 -4.21
N GLU A 45 17.12 -9.97 -3.94
CA GLU A 45 17.20 -11.43 -4.11
C GLU A 45 17.13 -11.85 -5.58
N LEU A 46 16.29 -11.18 -6.39
CA LEU A 46 16.22 -11.42 -7.83
C LEU A 46 17.50 -11.01 -8.59
N THR A 47 18.27 -10.06 -8.05
CA THR A 47 19.52 -9.57 -8.68
C THR A 47 20.78 -10.22 -8.12
N LYS A 48 20.80 -10.72 -6.87
CA LYS A 48 21.94 -11.51 -6.36
C LYS A 48 22.07 -12.88 -7.02
N LYS A 49 20.99 -13.49 -7.51
CA LYS A 49 21.03 -14.79 -8.22
C LYS A 49 21.33 -14.66 -9.72
N LYS A 50 22.24 -13.76 -10.10
CA LYS A 50 22.74 -13.64 -11.49
C LYS A 50 24.24 -13.96 -11.65
N THR A 51 24.91 -14.33 -10.57
CA THR A 51 26.26 -14.92 -10.61
C THR A 51 26.17 -16.36 -10.10
N GLN A 52 25.63 -17.25 -10.92
CA GLN A 52 25.83 -18.71 -10.89
C GLN A 52 25.06 -19.28 -12.08
N LYS A 53 25.68 -19.18 -13.27
CA LYS A 53 25.14 -19.77 -14.50
C LYS A 53 25.61 -21.22 -14.70
N ASP A 54 26.44 -21.76 -13.80
CA ASP A 54 27.13 -23.03 -14.01
C ASP A 54 26.64 -24.20 -13.15
N GLU A 55 25.65 -24.03 -12.25
CA GLU A 55 25.15 -25.13 -11.40
C GLU A 55 23.61 -25.19 -11.25
N ALA A 56 22.85 -24.73 -12.25
CA ALA A 56 21.37 -24.70 -12.17
C ALA A 56 20.68 -25.64 -13.18
N LYS A 57 21.08 -26.92 -13.21
CA LYS A 57 20.27 -27.99 -13.83
C LYS A 57 19.67 -28.98 -12.84
N ASP A 58 20.01 -28.89 -11.55
CA ASP A 58 19.63 -29.92 -10.55
C ASP A 58 18.44 -29.52 -9.64
N GLY A 59 17.94 -28.28 -9.76
CA GLY A 59 16.92 -27.74 -8.85
C GLY A 59 15.54 -27.46 -9.46
N LEU A 60 15.33 -27.74 -10.75
CA LEU A 60 14.02 -27.49 -11.39
C LEU A 60 12.97 -28.53 -10.97
N ASP A 61 13.41 -29.69 -10.49
CA ASP A 61 12.54 -30.84 -10.19
C ASP A 61 12.03 -30.87 -8.74
N LYS A 62 12.44 -29.93 -7.87
CA LYS A 62 12.03 -29.91 -6.46
C LYS A 62 11.38 -28.59 -6.09
N PHE A 63 10.07 -28.53 -6.32
CA PHE A 63 9.18 -27.57 -5.67
C PHE A 63 8.69 -28.22 -4.36
N ASP A 64 9.57 -28.18 -3.36
CA ASP A 64 9.30 -28.69 -2.01
C ASP A 64 8.31 -27.80 -1.25
N ASP A 65 7.96 -28.21 -0.03
CA ASP A 65 6.93 -27.51 0.75
C ASP A 65 7.40 -26.11 1.20
N ASP A 66 8.69 -25.93 1.50
CA ASP A 66 9.25 -24.62 1.82
C ASP A 66 9.19 -23.67 0.61
N ALA A 67 9.50 -24.15 -0.60
CA ALA A 67 9.37 -23.37 -1.83
C ALA A 67 7.91 -23.02 -2.16
N LYS A 68 6.96 -23.93 -1.87
CA LYS A 68 5.52 -23.65 -2.00
C LYS A 68 5.10 -22.53 -1.05
N ASP A 69 5.48 -22.61 0.21
CA ASP A 69 5.10 -21.61 1.21
C ASP A 69 5.63 -20.22 0.86
N GLN A 70 6.89 -20.13 0.41
CA GLN A 70 7.48 -18.89 -0.09
C GLN A 70 6.77 -18.35 -1.34
N PHE A 71 6.38 -19.23 -2.27
CA PHE A 71 5.64 -18.83 -3.46
C PHE A 71 4.25 -18.29 -3.10
N ILE A 72 3.51 -18.96 -2.21
CA ILE A 72 2.19 -18.53 -1.77
C ILE A 72 2.25 -17.17 -1.06
N GLU A 73 3.22 -16.97 -0.18
CA GLU A 73 3.41 -15.69 0.50
C GLU A 73 3.74 -14.57 -0.50
N GLY A 74 4.65 -14.82 -1.44
CA GLY A 74 4.97 -13.86 -2.50
C GLY A 74 3.78 -13.56 -3.42
N ALA A 75 2.97 -14.57 -3.75
CA ALA A 75 1.77 -14.42 -4.56
C ALA A 75 0.70 -13.56 -3.87
N LYS A 76 0.51 -13.74 -2.55
CA LYS A 76 -0.40 -12.92 -1.75
C LYS A 76 0.00 -11.44 -1.75
N ILE A 77 1.28 -11.15 -1.54
CA ILE A 77 1.83 -9.79 -1.59
C ILE A 77 1.64 -9.17 -2.97
N ALA A 78 1.93 -9.93 -4.04
CA ALA A 78 1.74 -9.45 -5.41
C ALA A 78 0.26 -9.14 -5.70
N TYR A 79 -0.65 -10.00 -5.24
CA TYR A 79 -2.09 -9.82 -5.39
C TYR A 79 -2.58 -8.53 -4.72
N GLU A 80 -2.22 -8.29 -3.46
CA GLU A 80 -2.55 -7.06 -2.74
C GLU A 80 -2.03 -5.83 -3.49
N LYS A 81 -0.77 -5.89 -3.95
CA LYS A 81 -0.15 -4.81 -4.70
C LYS A 81 -0.85 -4.53 -6.03
N ILE A 82 -1.28 -5.57 -6.75
CA ILE A 82 -2.05 -5.44 -8.00
C ILE A 82 -3.38 -4.74 -7.75
N ILE A 83 -4.12 -5.12 -6.71
CA ILE A 83 -5.40 -4.50 -6.37
C ILE A 83 -5.22 -3.02 -6.04
N VAL A 84 -4.27 -2.70 -5.17
CA VAL A 84 -4.02 -1.31 -4.74
C VAL A 84 -3.55 -0.46 -5.92
N ALA A 85 -2.60 -0.95 -6.73
CA ALA A 85 -2.13 -0.23 -7.90
C ALA A 85 -3.24 -0.04 -8.94
N PHE A 86 -4.11 -1.03 -9.14
CA PHE A 86 -5.25 -0.91 -10.04
C PHE A 86 -6.27 0.12 -9.55
N ALA A 87 -6.61 0.13 -8.26
CA ALA A 87 -7.50 1.14 -7.67
C ALA A 87 -6.94 2.55 -7.85
N LYS A 88 -5.63 2.73 -7.60
CA LYS A 88 -4.93 4.01 -7.77
C LYS A 88 -4.66 4.41 -9.22
N GLY A 89 -4.79 3.50 -10.17
CA GLY A 89 -4.47 3.74 -11.58
C GLY A 89 -2.97 3.74 -11.91
N GLU A 90 -2.14 3.10 -11.09
CA GLU A 90 -0.68 3.08 -11.20
C GLU A 90 -0.16 1.99 -12.16
N LYS A 91 -0.29 2.24 -13.48
CA LYS A 91 0.08 1.27 -14.52
C LYS A 91 1.54 0.80 -14.47
N ASN A 92 2.46 1.68 -14.06
CA ASN A 92 3.89 1.37 -13.99
C ASN A 92 4.17 0.21 -13.03
N ILE A 93 3.36 0.08 -11.97
CA ILE A 93 3.48 -1.01 -10.98
C ILE A 93 2.89 -2.31 -11.52
N LEU A 94 1.80 -2.23 -12.30
CA LEU A 94 1.12 -3.39 -12.87
C LEU A 94 1.94 -4.08 -13.96
N LYS A 95 2.69 -3.32 -14.78
CA LYS A 95 3.44 -3.83 -15.92
C LYS A 95 4.42 -4.99 -15.61
N PRO A 96 5.26 -4.92 -14.55
CA PRO A 96 6.14 -6.03 -14.18
C PRO A 96 5.44 -7.20 -13.47
N LEU A 97 4.24 -6.99 -12.90
CA LEU A 97 3.52 -7.99 -12.11
C LEU A 97 2.54 -8.82 -12.94
N LEU A 98 2.11 -8.29 -14.09
CA LEU A 98 1.07 -8.89 -14.92
C LEU A 98 1.62 -9.35 -16.26
N GLY A 99 1.13 -10.51 -16.72
CA GLY A 99 1.36 -10.95 -18.10
C GLY A 99 0.78 -9.96 -19.11
N LYS A 100 1.42 -9.84 -20.29
CA LYS A 100 1.10 -8.84 -21.33
C LYS A 100 -0.40 -8.71 -21.64
N LYS A 101 -1.11 -9.83 -21.76
CA LYS A 101 -2.55 -9.87 -22.04
C LYS A 101 -3.38 -9.26 -20.90
N ILE A 102 -3.09 -9.65 -19.66
CA ILE A 102 -3.81 -9.17 -18.48
C ILE A 102 -3.50 -7.71 -18.22
N TYR A 103 -2.22 -7.32 -18.32
CA TYR A 103 -1.79 -5.92 -18.22
C TYR A 103 -2.58 -5.02 -19.17
N LYS A 104 -2.75 -5.43 -20.44
CA LYS A 104 -3.50 -4.67 -21.42
C LYS A 104 -4.95 -4.42 -20.98
N ASN A 105 -5.65 -5.44 -20.50
CA ASN A 105 -7.03 -5.28 -20.03
C ASN A 105 -7.12 -4.30 -18.85
N PHE A 106 -6.16 -4.38 -17.92
CA PHE A 106 -6.12 -3.49 -16.75
C PHE A 106 -5.78 -2.05 -17.15
N SER A 107 -4.82 -1.86 -18.05
CA SER A 107 -4.43 -0.53 -18.52
C SER A 107 -5.58 0.16 -19.27
N ASP A 108 -6.29 -0.60 -20.11
CA ASP A 108 -7.41 -0.11 -20.91
C ASP A 108 -8.55 0.37 -19.98
N GLU A 109 -8.88 -0.40 -18.93
CA GLU A 109 -9.93 -0.01 -17.97
C GLU A 109 -9.52 1.19 -17.10
N ILE A 110 -8.24 1.28 -16.71
CA ILE A 110 -7.71 2.45 -16.02
C ILE A 110 -7.82 3.70 -16.91
N ASP A 111 -7.48 3.60 -18.20
CA ASP A 111 -7.61 4.71 -19.16
C ASP A 111 -9.05 5.17 -19.32
N LYS A 112 -9.96 4.21 -19.47
CA LYS A 112 -11.39 4.48 -19.57
C LYS A 112 -11.89 5.22 -18.32
N ARG A 113 -11.57 4.72 -17.13
CA ARG A 113 -11.97 5.32 -15.85
C ARG A 113 -11.43 6.74 -15.67
N ASN A 114 -10.17 6.96 -16.02
CA ASN A 114 -9.53 8.28 -15.95
C ASN A 114 -10.18 9.27 -16.92
N LYS A 115 -10.57 8.81 -18.12
CA LYS A 115 -11.29 9.62 -19.10
C LYS A 115 -12.68 10.05 -18.59
N GLU A 116 -13.34 9.20 -17.83
CA GLU A 116 -14.64 9.47 -17.21
C GLU A 116 -14.54 10.27 -15.88
N ASN A 117 -13.33 10.69 -15.46
CA ASN A 117 -13.06 11.37 -14.18
C ASN A 117 -13.53 10.60 -12.92
N LEU A 118 -13.73 9.30 -13.04
CA LEU A 118 -14.14 8.44 -11.93
C LEU A 118 -12.92 8.06 -11.09
N LYS A 119 -12.56 8.86 -10.09
CA LYS A 119 -11.51 8.47 -9.14
C LYS A 119 -12.08 7.50 -8.11
N SER A 120 -11.45 6.32 -7.99
CA SER A 120 -11.75 5.40 -6.90
C SER A 120 -11.13 5.98 -5.63
N GLU A 121 -11.97 6.37 -4.68
CA GLU A 121 -11.53 6.67 -3.32
C GLU A 121 -11.24 5.33 -2.64
N LEU A 122 -9.96 4.96 -2.56
CA LEU A 122 -9.48 3.83 -1.76
C LEU A 122 -8.41 4.32 -0.79
#